data_AF-A0A958L569-F1
#
_entry.id   AF-A0A958L569-F1
#
_cell.length_a   1.000
_cell.length_b   1.000
_cell.length_c   1.000
_cell.angle_alpha   90.00
_cell.angle_beta   90.00
_cell.angle_gamma   90.00
#
_symmetry.space_group_name_H-M   'P 1'
#
loop_
_entity.id
_entity.type
_entity.pdbx_description
1 polymer ?
#
loop_
_entity_poly.entity_id
_entity_poly.type
_entity_poly.pdbx_seq_one_letter_code
_entity_poly.pdbx_strand_id
1 'polypeptide(L)'
;MKVSLNWLKDYIDLPQELSAHDLAYQLTMCTVEVEAVEDLAAQFEKMVVGKIVSIEQHPNADKLKIVNTDTGAGAPVGIVCGGSNLTEGMFVAIAQTGAKVQWHGEGDLIELKPATIRGVKSEGMICAANEIGLAHLFPMNDEKEIVDLTALSQENALTPGMGLAKALRLDDIILEIDNKSLTNRPDLWGHYGIARELAAIYNLELRPSITPVELPKGDSKVLSVSISEPTRSNRYMGVAFECEKGLQSPYWMKTRLALMGQRSINLLVDLTNYVLFSLGQPMHVFDRGKLHGTAITVRNAKEGERIKLLDEQEYELTKHDLVIADEKTPVALAGVMGGLESSVTDSTTHVLLESANFEPTGIRKAGSRYGLRSESSMRFEKGIDSTRAKEGIFLYLSLLKDLAPKISLTASEDCFPVAPQAVTVCVSRDFINSRIGRELSSKEIQEKLERLSFGVSESKGEFTLSVPSWRATGDVSIPEDIVEEVARMYGYDNIEFVAPKIILERAIFQPPYDALRQV
;
A
#
# COMPACT_ATOMS: atom_id res chain seq x y z
N MET A 1 -4.53 -4.91 6.43
CA MET A 1 -3.79 -4.17 5.37
C MET A 1 -3.04 -5.19 4.53
N LYS A 2 -3.05 -5.09 3.20
CA LYS A 2 -2.25 -5.98 2.33
C LYS A 2 -0.85 -5.43 2.11
N VAL A 3 0.15 -6.31 2.04
CA VAL A 3 1.55 -5.97 1.77
C VAL A 3 2.12 -6.94 0.74
N SER A 4 2.62 -6.40 -0.38
CA SER A 4 3.28 -7.15 -1.45
C SER A 4 4.74 -7.40 -1.12
N LEU A 5 5.17 -8.66 -1.17
CA LEU A 5 6.56 -9.03 -0.94
C LEU A 5 7.48 -8.50 -2.05
N ASN A 6 7.03 -8.54 -3.31
CA ASN A 6 7.77 -7.98 -4.43
C ASN A 6 7.94 -6.46 -4.31
N TRP A 7 6.98 -5.75 -3.73
CA TRP A 7 7.15 -4.33 -3.44
C TRP A 7 8.14 -4.09 -2.29
N LEU A 8 8.14 -4.93 -1.25
CA LEU A 8 9.16 -4.85 -0.19
C LEU A 8 10.58 -5.04 -0.73
N LYS A 9 10.77 -5.91 -1.74
CA LYS A 9 12.07 -6.15 -2.39
C LYS A 9 12.67 -4.92 -3.08
N ASP A 10 11.87 -3.90 -3.38
CA ASP A 10 12.40 -2.62 -3.87
C ASP A 10 13.25 -1.93 -2.79
N TYR A 11 12.90 -2.11 -1.51
CA TYR A 11 13.49 -1.42 -0.37
C TYR A 11 14.56 -2.24 0.36
N ILE A 12 14.44 -3.58 0.35
CA ILE A 12 15.33 -4.47 1.11
C ILE A 12 15.65 -5.74 0.33
N ASP A 13 16.82 -6.32 0.58
CA ASP A 13 17.18 -7.66 0.09
C ASP A 13 16.87 -8.71 1.14
N LEU A 14 15.73 -9.39 0.99
CA LEU A 14 15.36 -10.47 1.89
C LEU A 14 16.27 -11.70 1.69
N PRO A 15 16.72 -12.36 2.77
CA PRO A 15 17.46 -13.61 2.68
C PRO A 15 16.74 -14.67 1.83
N GLN A 16 17.45 -15.32 0.91
CA GLN A 16 16.86 -16.27 -0.04
C GLN A 16 16.25 -17.51 0.61
N GLU A 17 16.72 -17.88 1.80
CA GLU A 17 16.27 -19.08 2.51
C GLU A 17 14.99 -18.86 3.32
N LEU A 18 14.53 -17.61 3.47
CA LEU A 18 13.31 -17.30 4.20
C LEU A 18 12.09 -17.70 3.39
N SER A 19 11.28 -18.59 3.95
CA SER A 19 9.94 -18.82 3.42
C SER A 19 9.02 -17.66 3.78
N ALA A 20 7.90 -17.53 3.05
CA ALA A 20 6.88 -16.56 3.38
C ALA A 20 6.26 -16.78 4.76
N HIS A 21 6.18 -18.04 5.20
CA HIS A 21 5.69 -18.38 6.54
C HIS A 21 6.68 -17.94 7.63
N ASP A 22 7.99 -18.11 7.43
CA ASP A 22 9.00 -17.63 8.38
C ASP A 22 8.93 -16.10 8.49
N LEU A 23 8.78 -15.41 7.37
CA LEU A 23 8.63 -13.96 7.34
C LEU A 23 7.38 -13.50 8.10
N ALA A 24 6.23 -14.13 7.83
CA ALA A 24 4.97 -13.82 8.49
C ALA A 24 5.04 -14.06 10.00
N TYR A 25 5.65 -15.18 10.41
CA TYR A 25 5.88 -15.50 11.82
C TYR A 25 6.79 -14.47 12.49
N GLN A 26 7.92 -14.12 11.88
CA GLN A 26 8.84 -13.13 12.45
C GLN A 26 8.20 -11.73 12.56
N LEU A 27 7.43 -11.30 11.56
CA LEU A 27 6.65 -10.06 11.66
C LEU A 27 5.64 -10.11 12.81
N THR A 28 4.93 -11.23 12.96
CA THR A 28 3.94 -11.44 14.03
C THR A 28 4.57 -11.36 15.41
N MET A 29 5.74 -11.98 15.59
CA MET A 29 6.41 -12.02 16.89
C MET A 29 7.09 -10.70 17.27
N CYS A 30 7.56 -9.93 16.28
CA CYS A 30 8.41 -8.76 16.53
C CYS A 30 7.71 -7.42 16.30
N THR A 31 6.61 -7.38 15.54
CA THR A 31 6.08 -6.12 15.00
C THR A 31 4.54 -6.09 14.94
N VAL A 32 3.91 -6.91 14.09
CA VAL A 32 2.48 -6.85 13.73
C VAL A 32 1.93 -8.21 13.32
N GLU A 33 0.67 -8.48 13.66
CA GLU A 33 0.01 -9.76 13.38
C GLU A 33 -0.27 -9.94 11.88
N VAL A 34 0.23 -11.04 11.31
CA VAL A 34 -0.06 -11.46 9.93
C VAL A 34 -1.17 -12.52 9.96
N GLU A 35 -2.36 -12.17 9.49
CA GLU A 35 -3.55 -13.03 9.48
C GLU A 35 -3.51 -14.07 8.36
N ALA A 36 -2.94 -13.71 7.20
CA ALA A 36 -2.87 -14.58 6.04
C ALA A 36 -1.62 -14.34 5.18
N VAL A 37 -1.21 -15.41 4.50
CA VAL A 37 -0.14 -15.41 3.49
C VAL A 37 -0.74 -16.04 2.23
N GLU A 38 -0.81 -15.26 1.15
CA GLU A 38 -1.40 -15.68 -0.12
C GLU A 38 -0.31 -15.74 -1.21
N ASP A 39 -0.13 -16.91 -1.83
CA ASP A 39 0.72 -17.09 -3.02
C ASP A 39 -0.14 -16.93 -4.28
N LEU A 40 0.04 -15.80 -4.96
CA LEU A 40 -0.73 -15.47 -6.17
C LEU A 40 -0.30 -16.29 -7.39
N ALA A 41 0.90 -16.84 -7.39
CA ALA A 41 1.42 -17.62 -8.51
C ALA A 41 0.75 -18.99 -8.60
N ALA A 42 0.31 -19.53 -7.46
CA ALA A 42 -0.27 -20.87 -7.35
C ALA A 42 -1.48 -21.08 -8.28
N GLN A 43 -2.30 -20.04 -8.53
CA GLN A 43 -3.45 -20.15 -9.44
C GLN A 43 -3.05 -20.31 -10.92
N PHE A 44 -1.84 -19.89 -11.29
CA PHE A 44 -1.32 -19.94 -12.66
C PHE A 44 -0.33 -21.08 -12.88
N GLU A 45 -0.33 -22.09 -12.00
CA GLU A 45 0.51 -23.26 -12.14
C GLU A 45 0.25 -23.95 -13.50
N LYS A 46 1.33 -24.25 -14.23
CA LYS A 46 1.28 -24.79 -15.61
C LYS A 46 0.58 -23.89 -16.63
N MET A 47 0.52 -22.59 -16.37
CA MET A 47 0.11 -21.59 -17.35
C MET A 47 1.32 -20.79 -17.82
N VAL A 48 1.43 -20.58 -19.13
CA VAL A 48 2.56 -19.90 -19.77
C VAL A 48 2.09 -18.89 -20.80
N VAL A 49 2.97 -17.96 -21.16
CA VAL A 49 2.80 -17.08 -22.31
C VAL A 49 3.09 -17.88 -23.58
N GLY A 50 2.17 -17.81 -24.55
CA GLY A 50 2.36 -18.34 -25.90
C GLY A 50 2.39 -17.21 -26.93
N LYS A 51 2.98 -17.47 -28.10
CA LYS A 51 2.92 -16.57 -29.26
C LYS A 51 2.30 -17.29 -30.45
N ILE A 52 1.24 -16.72 -31.03
CA ILE A 52 0.58 -17.29 -32.20
C ILE A 52 1.51 -17.17 -33.41
N VAL A 53 1.81 -18.30 -34.05
CA VAL A 53 2.67 -18.38 -35.24
C VAL A 53 1.82 -18.39 -36.51
N SER A 54 0.78 -19.23 -36.56
CA SER A 54 -0.16 -19.26 -37.67
C SER A 54 -1.55 -19.71 -37.23
N ILE A 55 -2.56 -19.35 -38.02
CA ILE A 55 -3.97 -19.69 -37.75
C ILE A 55 -4.57 -20.38 -38.98
N GLU A 56 -5.09 -21.58 -38.80
CA GLU A 56 -5.76 -22.37 -39.85
C GLU A 56 -7.22 -22.67 -39.47
N GLN A 57 -8.10 -22.76 -40.46
CA GLN A 57 -9.50 -23.14 -40.21
C GLN A 57 -9.58 -24.63 -39.85
N HIS A 58 -10.37 -24.98 -38.83
CA HIS A 58 -10.52 -26.38 -38.44
C HIS A 58 -11.27 -27.18 -39.53
N PRO A 59 -10.74 -28.33 -39.99
CA PRO A 59 -11.29 -29.06 -41.14
C PRO A 59 -12.69 -29.64 -40.90
N ASN A 60 -13.00 -29.94 -39.63
CA ASN A 60 -14.27 -30.56 -39.22
C ASN A 60 -15.17 -29.65 -38.36
N ALA A 61 -14.90 -28.33 -38.31
CA ALA A 61 -15.68 -27.39 -37.49
C ALA A 61 -15.58 -25.93 -37.96
N ASP A 62 -16.70 -25.32 -38.33
CA ASP A 62 -16.73 -23.95 -38.88
C ASP A 62 -16.37 -22.86 -37.85
N LYS A 63 -16.62 -23.11 -36.56
CA LYS A 63 -16.41 -22.14 -35.47
C LYS A 63 -15.08 -22.31 -34.73
N LEU A 64 -14.24 -23.26 -35.13
CA LEU A 64 -12.97 -23.54 -34.47
C LEU A 64 -11.81 -23.29 -35.42
N LYS A 65 -10.68 -22.89 -34.86
CA LYS A 65 -9.41 -22.69 -35.56
C LYS A 65 -8.37 -23.62 -34.96
N ILE A 66 -7.43 -24.07 -35.79
CA ILE A 66 -6.19 -24.70 -35.35
C ILE A 66 -5.15 -23.59 -35.27
N VAL A 67 -4.75 -23.24 -34.07
CA VAL A 67 -3.79 -22.17 -33.80
C VAL A 67 -2.45 -22.82 -33.49
N ASN A 68 -1.46 -22.61 -34.37
CA ASN A 68 -0.10 -23.04 -34.11
C ASN A 68 0.56 -22.00 -33.20
N THR A 69 0.93 -22.40 -31.99
CA THR A 69 1.41 -21.50 -30.94
C THR A 69 2.79 -21.94 -30.46
N ASP A 70 3.74 -21.01 -30.45
CA ASP A 70 5.02 -21.20 -29.77
C ASP A 70 4.79 -21.05 -28.26
N THR A 71 5.12 -22.11 -27.51
CA THR A 71 5.00 -22.17 -26.04
C THR A 71 6.36 -22.21 -25.35
N GLY A 72 7.46 -21.98 -26.08
CA GLY A 72 8.83 -22.03 -25.56
C GLY A 72 9.40 -23.43 -25.32
N ALA A 73 8.60 -24.49 -25.54
CA ALA A 73 9.01 -25.89 -25.31
C ALA A 73 9.61 -26.58 -26.55
N GLY A 74 9.80 -25.88 -27.67
CA GLY A 74 10.34 -26.43 -28.91
C GLY A 74 9.56 -25.98 -30.15
N ALA A 75 9.15 -26.93 -30.99
CA ALA A 75 8.33 -26.61 -32.17
C ALA A 75 6.94 -26.08 -31.75
N PRO A 76 6.34 -25.17 -32.54
CA PRO A 76 4.98 -24.71 -32.28
C PRO A 76 3.99 -25.87 -32.17
N VAL A 77 3.09 -25.78 -31.20
CA VAL A 77 2.09 -26.81 -30.93
C VAL A 77 0.73 -26.38 -31.47
N GLY A 78 -0.06 -27.34 -31.94
CA GLY A 78 -1.41 -27.10 -32.42
C GLY A 78 -2.41 -27.04 -31.26
N ILE A 79 -3.09 -25.91 -31.09
CA ILE A 79 -4.14 -25.71 -30.10
C ILE A 79 -5.45 -25.37 -30.82
N VAL A 80 -6.50 -26.14 -30.54
CA VAL A 80 -7.83 -25.87 -31.10
C VAL A 80 -8.50 -24.79 -30.28
N CYS A 81 -8.82 -23.64 -30.88
CA CYS A 81 -9.38 -22.49 -30.18
C CYS A 81 -10.58 -21.89 -30.94
N GLY A 82 -11.60 -21.47 -30.18
CA GLY A 82 -12.78 -20.76 -30.68
C GLY A 82 -12.75 -19.25 -30.46
N GLY A 83 -11.60 -18.70 -30.08
CA GLY A 83 -11.44 -17.29 -29.72
C GLY A 83 -11.81 -16.32 -30.86
N SER A 84 -12.52 -15.25 -30.50
CA SER A 84 -13.04 -14.29 -31.48
C SER A 84 -11.98 -13.28 -31.97
N ASN A 85 -10.97 -12.98 -31.15
CA ASN A 85 -9.94 -11.96 -31.37
C ASN A 85 -8.56 -12.50 -31.78
N LEU A 86 -8.45 -13.78 -32.16
CA LEU A 86 -7.17 -14.42 -32.49
C LEU A 86 -6.50 -13.80 -33.73
N THR A 87 -5.23 -13.39 -33.58
CA THR A 87 -4.39 -12.85 -34.66
C THR A 87 -2.98 -13.42 -34.65
N GLU A 88 -2.32 -13.52 -35.81
CA GLU A 88 -0.93 -13.98 -35.91
C GLU A 88 0.03 -12.99 -35.24
N GLY A 89 1.02 -13.50 -34.51
CA GLY A 89 1.98 -12.70 -33.74
C GLY A 89 1.51 -12.28 -32.35
N MET A 90 0.22 -12.48 -32.02
CA MET A 90 -0.37 -12.17 -30.72
C MET A 90 0.27 -12.97 -29.59
N PHE A 91 0.55 -12.32 -28.46
CA PHE A 91 0.90 -13.00 -27.22
C PHE A 91 -0.36 -13.34 -26.44
N VAL A 92 -0.48 -14.59 -26.00
CA VAL A 92 -1.69 -15.13 -25.36
C VAL A 92 -1.35 -15.90 -24.08
N ALA A 93 -2.33 -16.04 -23.19
CA ALA A 93 -2.25 -16.94 -22.04
C ALA A 93 -2.58 -18.38 -22.46
N ILE A 94 -1.69 -19.32 -22.13
CA ILE A 94 -1.85 -20.75 -22.43
C ILE A 94 -1.93 -21.56 -21.15
N ALA A 95 -3.02 -22.30 -20.98
CA ALA A 95 -3.11 -23.37 -19.99
C ALA A 95 -2.60 -24.68 -20.61
N GLN A 96 -1.53 -25.24 -20.02
CA GLN A 96 -0.98 -26.53 -20.43
C GLN A 96 -1.79 -27.68 -19.83
N THR A 97 -1.55 -28.91 -20.30
CA THR A 97 -2.17 -30.09 -19.68
C THR A 97 -1.78 -30.16 -18.19
N GLY A 98 -2.78 -30.38 -17.33
CA GLY A 98 -2.65 -30.39 -15.88
C GLY A 98 -2.82 -29.03 -15.21
N ALA A 99 -2.98 -27.93 -15.97
CA ALA A 99 -3.38 -26.63 -15.42
C ALA A 99 -4.85 -26.66 -14.97
N LYS A 100 -5.21 -25.82 -14.00
CA LYS A 100 -6.58 -25.70 -13.49
C LYS A 100 -7.28 -24.48 -14.10
N VAL A 101 -8.43 -24.67 -14.74
CA VAL A 101 -9.19 -23.60 -15.40
C VAL A 101 -10.67 -23.68 -15.02
N GLN A 102 -11.38 -22.55 -15.10
CA GLN A 102 -12.84 -22.52 -14.99
C GLN A 102 -13.46 -22.64 -16.37
N TRP A 103 -14.24 -23.69 -16.61
CA TRP A 103 -14.83 -23.92 -17.94
C TRP A 103 -15.92 -22.89 -18.22
N HIS A 104 -15.77 -22.08 -19.27
CA HIS A 104 -16.65 -20.93 -19.56
C HIS A 104 -16.76 -19.89 -18.42
N GLY A 105 -15.80 -19.88 -17.49
CA GLY A 105 -15.83 -18.97 -16.33
C GLY A 105 -16.89 -19.32 -15.28
N GLU A 106 -17.53 -20.48 -15.35
CA GLU A 106 -18.51 -20.95 -14.36
C GLU A 106 -18.06 -22.26 -13.68
N GLY A 107 -18.41 -22.40 -12.40
CA GLY A 107 -18.17 -23.61 -11.63
C GLY A 107 -16.77 -23.76 -11.02
N ASP A 108 -16.49 -24.99 -10.56
CA ASP A 108 -15.23 -25.34 -9.90
C ASP A 108 -14.06 -25.38 -10.88
N LEU A 109 -12.84 -25.22 -10.36
CA LEU A 109 -11.60 -25.38 -11.14
C LEU A 109 -11.47 -26.82 -11.65
N ILE A 110 -11.32 -26.98 -12.97
CA ILE A 110 -11.16 -28.26 -13.64
C ILE A 110 -9.72 -28.40 -14.14
N GLU A 111 -9.10 -29.55 -13.87
CA GLU A 111 -7.78 -29.88 -14.40
C GLU A 111 -7.86 -30.24 -15.90
N LEU A 112 -7.04 -29.57 -16.70
CA LEU A 112 -7.01 -29.72 -18.15
C LEU A 112 -6.37 -31.08 -18.52
N LYS A 113 -7.10 -31.89 -19.28
CA LYS A 113 -6.62 -33.20 -19.77
C LYS A 113 -6.30 -33.15 -21.26
N PRO A 114 -5.43 -34.04 -21.79
CA PRO A 114 -5.23 -34.16 -23.22
C PRO A 114 -6.55 -34.42 -23.94
N ALA A 115 -6.86 -33.64 -24.96
CA ALA A 115 -8.13 -33.73 -25.68
C ALA A 115 -7.92 -33.84 -27.19
N THR A 116 -8.78 -34.63 -27.83
CA THR A 116 -8.96 -34.64 -29.28
C THR A 116 -10.30 -33.98 -29.59
N ILE A 117 -10.25 -32.77 -30.14
CA ILE A 117 -11.44 -31.98 -30.45
C ILE A 117 -11.75 -32.20 -31.93
N ARG A 118 -12.90 -32.83 -32.22
CA ARG A 118 -13.39 -33.06 -33.60
C ARG A 118 -12.34 -33.71 -34.52
N GLY A 119 -11.55 -34.64 -33.97
CA GLY A 119 -10.54 -35.42 -34.70
C GLY A 119 -9.14 -34.80 -34.74
N VAL A 120 -8.94 -33.59 -34.20
CA VAL A 120 -7.64 -32.91 -34.12
C VAL A 120 -7.15 -32.89 -32.67
N LYS A 121 -5.89 -33.24 -32.46
CA LYS A 121 -5.24 -33.19 -31.13
C LYS A 121 -5.04 -31.72 -30.73
N SER A 122 -5.42 -31.35 -29.51
CA SER A 122 -5.16 -30.02 -28.93
C SER A 122 -4.19 -30.15 -27.76
N GLU A 123 -3.05 -29.47 -27.84
CA GLU A 123 -1.98 -29.56 -26.83
C GLU A 123 -2.03 -28.41 -25.82
N GLY A 124 -3.21 -28.24 -25.21
CA GLY A 124 -3.49 -27.17 -24.24
C GLY A 124 -4.72 -26.36 -24.63
N MET A 125 -4.82 -25.17 -24.05
CA MET A 125 -5.93 -24.24 -24.23
C MET A 125 -5.42 -22.80 -24.21
N ILE A 126 -5.86 -22.02 -25.20
CA ILE A 126 -5.69 -20.56 -25.21
C ILE A 126 -6.83 -19.98 -24.37
N CYS A 127 -6.50 -19.23 -23.33
CA CYS A 127 -7.45 -18.85 -22.26
C CYS A 127 -8.10 -17.47 -22.48
N ALA A 128 -9.40 -17.40 -22.21
CA ALA A 128 -10.12 -16.16 -21.96
C ALA A 128 -9.93 -15.70 -20.50
N ALA A 129 -10.15 -14.41 -20.22
CA ALA A 129 -9.81 -13.83 -18.92
C ALA A 129 -10.65 -14.41 -17.77
N ASN A 130 -11.93 -14.69 -18.01
CA ASN A 130 -12.84 -15.32 -17.05
C ASN A 130 -12.46 -16.79 -16.72
N GLU A 131 -11.82 -17.51 -17.64
CA GLU A 131 -11.43 -18.91 -17.44
C GLU A 131 -10.26 -19.09 -16.47
N ILE A 132 -9.48 -18.01 -16.25
CA ILE A 132 -8.26 -18.00 -15.43
C ILE A 132 -8.24 -16.88 -14.38
N GLY A 133 -9.42 -16.36 -14.00
CA GLY A 133 -9.55 -15.38 -12.91
C GLY A 133 -9.01 -13.98 -13.21
N LEU A 134 -8.76 -13.65 -14.48
CA LEU A 134 -8.14 -12.40 -14.92
C LEU A 134 -9.13 -11.35 -15.43
N ALA A 135 -10.44 -11.59 -15.38
CA ALA A 135 -11.46 -10.68 -15.93
C ALA A 135 -11.39 -9.24 -15.39
N HIS A 136 -10.86 -9.05 -14.18
CA HIS A 136 -10.67 -7.72 -13.58
C HIS A 136 -9.47 -6.95 -14.18
N LEU A 137 -8.42 -7.65 -14.62
CA LEU A 137 -7.25 -7.06 -15.28
C LEU A 137 -7.44 -6.96 -16.79
N PHE A 138 -8.19 -7.89 -17.38
CA PHE A 138 -8.51 -7.95 -18.81
C PHE A 138 -10.03 -8.03 -18.99
N PRO A 139 -10.75 -6.89 -18.89
CA PRO A 139 -12.18 -6.85 -19.14
C PRO A 139 -12.49 -7.33 -20.57
N MET A 140 -13.45 -8.23 -20.69
CA MET A 140 -13.85 -8.83 -21.97
C MET A 140 -15.12 -8.15 -22.50
N ASN A 141 -15.21 -7.96 -23.82
CA ASN A 141 -16.41 -7.48 -24.51
C ASN A 141 -17.29 -8.64 -25.01
N ASP A 142 -16.70 -9.82 -25.15
CA ASP A 142 -17.33 -11.08 -25.60
C ASP A 142 -16.75 -12.23 -24.77
N GLU A 143 -17.58 -13.23 -24.41
CA GLU A 143 -17.17 -14.42 -23.65
C GLU A 143 -16.07 -15.24 -24.36
N LYS A 144 -15.89 -15.05 -25.67
CA LYS A 144 -14.85 -15.72 -26.47
C LYS A 144 -13.60 -14.87 -26.70
N GLU A 145 -13.53 -13.70 -26.09
CA GLU A 145 -12.35 -12.84 -26.18
C GLU A 145 -11.21 -13.45 -25.36
N ILE A 146 -10.13 -13.81 -26.05
CA ILE A 146 -8.92 -14.37 -25.43
C ILE A 146 -8.08 -13.26 -24.80
N VAL A 147 -7.36 -13.59 -23.74
CA VAL A 147 -6.39 -12.67 -23.12
C VAL A 147 -5.30 -12.26 -24.11
N ASP A 148 -5.31 -10.99 -24.51
CA ASP A 148 -4.25 -10.37 -25.30
C ASP A 148 -3.17 -9.79 -24.38
N LEU A 149 -2.00 -10.43 -24.38
CA LEU A 149 -0.83 -9.99 -23.63
C LEU A 149 0.10 -9.11 -24.47
N THR A 150 -0.22 -8.85 -25.74
CA THR A 150 0.66 -8.15 -26.67
C THR A 150 0.99 -6.73 -26.20
N ALA A 151 0.02 -6.02 -25.60
CA ALA A 151 0.27 -4.70 -25.03
C ALA A 151 1.34 -4.72 -23.91
N LEU A 152 1.40 -5.81 -23.14
CA LEU A 152 2.40 -5.97 -22.08
C LEU A 152 3.81 -6.19 -22.64
N SER A 153 3.96 -6.62 -23.90
CA SER A 153 5.29 -6.84 -24.49
C SER A 153 6.12 -5.56 -24.63
N GLN A 154 5.48 -4.39 -24.55
CA GLN A 154 6.15 -3.09 -24.58
C GLN A 154 6.78 -2.71 -23.23
N GLU A 155 6.21 -3.19 -22.12
CA GLU A 155 6.63 -2.88 -20.75
C GLU A 155 7.33 -4.05 -20.05
N ASN A 156 7.09 -5.28 -20.51
CA ASN A 156 7.68 -6.51 -20.01
C ASN A 156 8.18 -7.33 -21.20
N ALA A 157 9.42 -7.83 -21.14
CA ALA A 157 10.00 -8.61 -22.24
C ALA A 157 9.37 -10.01 -22.30
N LEU A 158 8.16 -10.11 -22.85
CA LEU A 158 7.44 -11.37 -22.99
C LEU A 158 8.18 -12.32 -23.93
N THR A 159 8.32 -13.56 -23.47
CA THR A 159 8.91 -14.66 -24.25
C THR A 159 7.99 -15.88 -24.18
N PRO A 160 7.83 -16.62 -25.28
CA PRO A 160 7.13 -17.90 -25.26
C PRO A 160 7.68 -18.82 -24.16
N GLY A 161 6.80 -19.43 -23.37
CA GLY A 161 7.15 -20.30 -22.26
C GLY A 161 7.42 -19.59 -20.93
N MET A 162 7.44 -18.26 -20.91
CA MET A 162 7.45 -17.50 -19.65
C MET A 162 6.21 -17.88 -18.82
N GLY A 163 6.38 -18.20 -17.53
CA GLY A 163 5.26 -18.48 -16.64
C GLY A 163 4.28 -17.30 -16.57
N LEU A 164 2.99 -17.57 -16.62
CA LEU A 164 1.96 -16.54 -16.75
C LEU A 164 1.93 -15.59 -15.55
N ALA A 165 2.10 -16.11 -14.34
CA ALA A 165 2.20 -15.29 -13.12
C ALA A 165 3.31 -14.22 -13.26
N LYS A 166 4.50 -14.63 -13.69
CA LYS A 166 5.64 -13.73 -13.90
C LYS A 166 5.40 -12.71 -15.01
N ALA A 167 4.77 -13.12 -16.11
CA ALA A 167 4.42 -12.22 -17.20
C ALA A 167 3.48 -11.08 -16.75
N LEU A 168 2.55 -11.42 -15.85
CA LEU A 168 1.56 -10.51 -15.28
C LEU A 168 2.03 -9.81 -14.00
N ARG A 169 3.26 -10.09 -13.53
CA ARG A 169 3.79 -9.63 -12.22
C ARG A 169 2.92 -10.05 -11.03
N LEU A 170 2.29 -11.21 -11.15
CA LEU A 170 1.52 -11.90 -10.12
C LEU A 170 2.32 -13.06 -9.49
N ASP A 171 3.62 -13.16 -9.80
CA ASP A 171 4.58 -14.01 -9.09
C ASP A 171 4.97 -13.37 -7.74
N ASP A 172 3.97 -13.16 -6.89
CA ASP A 172 4.09 -12.40 -5.64
C ASP A 172 3.38 -13.11 -4.49
N ILE A 173 3.81 -12.74 -3.28
CA ILE A 173 3.23 -13.19 -2.03
C ILE A 173 2.64 -11.98 -1.34
N ILE A 174 1.36 -12.08 -0.99
CA ILE A 174 0.64 -11.04 -0.26
C ILE A 174 0.54 -11.44 1.21
N LEU A 175 1.02 -10.57 2.08
CA LEU A 175 0.82 -10.66 3.52
C LEU A 175 -0.40 -9.81 3.90
N GLU A 176 -1.35 -10.40 4.60
CA GLU A 176 -2.49 -9.68 5.18
C GLU A 176 -2.22 -9.40 6.66
N ILE A 177 -2.08 -8.13 7.02
CA ILE A 177 -1.78 -7.66 8.37
C ILE A 177 -3.08 -7.25 9.07
N ASP A 178 -3.31 -7.69 10.31
CA ASP A 178 -4.45 -7.22 11.11
C ASP A 178 -4.29 -5.72 11.39
N ASN A 179 -5.26 -4.93 10.93
CA ASN A 179 -5.31 -3.49 11.17
C ASN A 179 -5.35 -3.12 12.67
N LYS A 180 -5.83 -4.01 13.55
CA LYS A 180 -5.87 -3.72 15.00
C LYS A 180 -4.46 -3.70 15.59
N SER A 181 -3.58 -4.59 15.14
CA SER A 181 -2.17 -4.63 15.55
C SER A 181 -1.35 -3.41 15.11
N LEU A 182 -1.86 -2.65 14.12
CA LEU A 182 -1.23 -1.44 13.58
C LEU A 182 -1.69 -0.13 14.25
N THR A 183 -2.55 -0.18 15.27
CA THR A 183 -3.28 1.01 15.73
C THR A 183 -2.38 2.10 16.30
N ASN A 184 -1.36 1.73 17.08
CA ASN A 184 -0.34 2.62 17.62
C ASN A 184 0.85 2.83 16.66
N ARG A 185 0.86 2.16 15.50
CA ARG A 185 1.97 2.13 14.54
C ARG A 185 1.60 2.80 13.20
N PRO A 186 1.34 4.13 13.17
CA PRO A 186 1.01 4.87 11.94
C PRO A 186 2.14 4.85 10.90
N ASP A 187 3.36 4.50 11.32
CA ASP A 187 4.52 4.34 10.48
C ASP A 187 4.48 3.07 9.62
N LEU A 188 3.66 2.08 9.98
CA LEU A 188 3.55 0.79 9.29
C LEU A 188 2.39 0.73 8.28
N TRP A 189 1.64 1.83 8.11
CA TRP A 189 0.53 1.93 7.14
C TRP A 189 0.98 2.12 5.67
N GLY A 190 2.22 1.71 5.35
CA GLY A 190 2.80 1.68 4.02
C GLY A 190 3.93 0.65 3.93
N HIS A 191 4.25 0.19 2.71
CA HIS A 191 5.27 -0.83 2.46
C HIS A 191 6.65 -0.44 2.99
N TYR A 192 7.02 0.84 2.89
CA TYR A 192 8.32 1.31 3.35
C TYR A 192 8.50 1.18 4.88
N GLY A 193 7.43 1.39 5.65
CA GLY A 193 7.45 1.19 7.10
C GLY A 193 7.66 -0.27 7.48
N ILE A 194 6.97 -1.19 6.80
CA ILE A 194 7.15 -2.63 6.97
C ILE A 194 8.55 -3.07 6.55
N ALA A 195 9.06 -2.56 5.42
CA ALA A 195 10.42 -2.83 4.97
C ALA A 195 11.47 -2.35 5.99
N ARG A 196 11.25 -1.21 6.64
CA ARG A 196 12.11 -0.70 7.72
C ARG A 196 12.12 -1.63 8.94
N GLU A 197 10.97 -2.16 9.35
CA GLU A 197 10.91 -3.16 10.43
C GLU A 197 11.63 -4.44 10.05
N LEU A 198 11.43 -4.95 8.84
CA LEU A 198 12.14 -6.14 8.35
C LEU A 198 13.65 -5.92 8.26
N ALA A 199 14.09 -4.74 7.79
CA ALA A 199 15.50 -4.36 7.81
C ALA A 199 16.04 -4.38 9.24
N ALA A 200 15.30 -3.83 10.19
CA ALA A 200 15.67 -3.84 11.59
C ALA A 200 15.71 -5.27 12.15
N ILE A 201 14.77 -6.16 11.84
CA ILE A 201 14.71 -7.55 12.34
C ILE A 201 15.85 -8.40 11.78
N TYR A 202 16.12 -8.31 10.48
CA TYR A 202 17.09 -9.16 9.79
C TYR A 202 18.48 -8.51 9.62
N ASN A 203 18.68 -7.29 10.12
CA ASN A 203 19.92 -6.52 10.00
C ASN A 203 20.29 -6.27 8.53
N LEU A 204 19.32 -5.82 7.75
CA LEU A 204 19.47 -5.55 6.32
C LEU A 204 19.69 -4.06 6.08
N GLU A 205 20.29 -3.74 4.93
CA GLU A 205 20.32 -2.38 4.43
C GLU A 205 18.93 -1.97 3.93
N LEU A 206 18.41 -0.84 4.42
CA LEU A 206 17.18 -0.23 3.91
C LEU A 206 17.56 0.78 2.81
N ARG A 207 17.13 0.51 1.58
CA ARG A 207 17.33 1.43 0.47
C ARG A 207 16.42 2.65 0.61
N PRO A 208 16.91 3.87 0.31
CA PRO A 208 16.09 5.06 0.37
C PRO A 208 14.95 4.96 -0.65
N SER A 209 13.71 5.21 -0.19
CA SER A 209 12.53 5.25 -1.08
C SER A 209 12.33 6.61 -1.76
N ILE A 210 13.10 7.63 -1.37
CA ILE A 210 12.83 9.03 -1.73
C ILE A 210 14.08 9.67 -2.34
N THR A 211 13.94 10.13 -3.57
CA THR A 211 14.92 11.01 -4.22
C THR A 211 14.44 12.46 -4.08
N PRO A 212 15.21 13.36 -3.43
CA PRO A 212 14.82 14.76 -3.31
C PRO A 212 14.59 15.41 -4.68
N VAL A 213 13.50 16.15 -4.80
CA VAL A 213 13.17 16.90 -6.01
C VAL A 213 13.31 18.38 -5.73
N GLU A 214 14.02 19.10 -6.60
CA GLU A 214 14.08 20.56 -6.54
C GLU A 214 12.70 21.15 -6.84
N LEU A 215 12.17 21.92 -5.88
CA LEU A 215 10.89 22.59 -5.99
C LEU A 215 11.10 24.05 -6.40
N PRO A 216 10.25 24.60 -7.28
CA PRO A 216 10.31 26.01 -7.64
C PRO A 216 10.01 26.88 -6.40
N LYS A 217 10.61 28.07 -6.35
CA LYS A 217 10.31 29.03 -5.28
C LYS A 217 8.82 29.40 -5.27
N GLY A 218 8.29 29.70 -4.09
CA GLY A 218 6.93 30.18 -3.92
C GLY A 218 6.66 31.44 -4.74
N ASP A 219 5.54 31.43 -5.45
CA ASP A 219 4.96 32.60 -6.09
C ASP A 219 3.50 32.69 -5.66
N SER A 220 3.22 33.62 -4.74
CA SER A 220 1.88 33.84 -4.19
C SER A 220 0.85 34.22 -5.24
N LYS A 221 1.28 34.64 -6.45
CA LYS A 221 0.39 34.92 -7.59
C LYS A 221 -0.04 33.65 -8.33
N VAL A 222 0.61 32.52 -8.08
CA VAL A 222 0.32 31.21 -8.67
C VAL A 222 -0.35 30.31 -7.65
N LEU A 223 0.21 30.27 -6.44
CA LEU A 223 -0.27 29.46 -5.32
C LEU A 223 0.04 30.16 -4.00
N SER A 224 -0.96 30.29 -3.14
CA SER A 224 -0.81 30.73 -1.76
C SER A 224 -1.48 29.73 -0.85
N VAL A 225 -0.80 29.26 0.19
CA VAL A 225 -1.34 28.29 1.16
C VAL A 225 -1.37 28.93 2.53
N SER A 226 -2.51 28.81 3.22
CA SER A 226 -2.64 29.21 4.61
C SER A 226 -3.40 28.18 5.45
N ILE A 227 -3.04 28.09 6.72
CA ILE A 227 -3.71 27.24 7.70
C ILE A 227 -4.31 28.15 8.76
N SER A 228 -5.64 28.19 8.83
CA SER A 228 -6.35 28.98 9.85
C SER A 228 -6.43 28.27 11.20
N GLU A 229 -6.29 26.94 11.22
CA GLU A 229 -6.45 26.10 12.41
C GLU A 229 -5.19 25.22 12.64
N PRO A 230 -4.06 25.77 13.12
CA PRO A 230 -2.80 25.05 13.25
C PRO A 230 -2.82 23.87 14.23
N THR A 231 -3.82 23.79 15.11
CA THR A 231 -4.02 22.64 16.01
C THR A 231 -4.71 21.45 15.32
N ARG A 232 -5.36 21.70 14.18
CA ARG A 232 -6.09 20.69 13.40
C ARG A 232 -5.34 20.26 12.14
N SER A 233 -4.41 21.10 11.68
CA SER A 233 -3.48 20.78 10.59
C SER A 233 -2.16 21.47 10.86
N ASN A 234 -1.11 20.69 11.08
CA ASN A 234 0.19 21.26 11.44
C ASN A 234 1.01 21.61 10.20
N ARG A 235 0.69 21.02 9.05
CA ARG A 235 1.40 21.23 7.79
C ARG A 235 0.52 21.00 6.58
N TYR A 236 0.67 21.85 5.58
CA TYR A 236 0.09 21.69 4.25
C TYR A 236 1.12 22.09 3.19
N MET A 237 1.44 21.18 2.29
CA MET A 237 2.29 21.43 1.13
C MET A 237 1.46 21.40 -0.15
N GLY A 238 1.62 22.43 -0.97
CA GLY A 238 1.02 22.53 -2.30
C GLY A 238 2.10 22.64 -3.37
N VAL A 239 1.96 21.88 -4.46
CA VAL A 239 2.84 22.02 -5.64
C VAL A 239 1.98 22.17 -6.89
N ALA A 240 2.10 23.31 -7.56
CA ALA A 240 1.46 23.56 -8.85
C ALA A 240 2.37 23.11 -10.00
N PHE A 241 1.82 22.42 -10.98
CA PHE A 241 2.54 22.00 -12.17
C PHE A 241 1.62 21.86 -13.39
N GLU A 242 2.25 21.86 -14.56
CA GLU A 242 1.60 21.59 -15.84
C GLU A 242 2.05 20.24 -16.40
N CYS A 243 1.15 19.54 -17.09
CA CYS A 243 1.41 18.25 -17.70
C CYS A 243 0.62 18.02 -19.00
N GLU A 244 0.99 16.97 -19.74
CA GLU A 244 0.24 16.52 -20.91
C GLU A 244 -1.12 15.90 -20.51
N LYS A 245 -2.07 15.89 -21.45
CA LYS A 245 -3.38 15.27 -21.27
C LYS A 245 -3.30 13.76 -21.40
N GLY A 246 -4.22 13.04 -20.76
CA GLY A 246 -4.40 11.60 -20.96
C GLY A 246 -3.24 10.74 -20.46
N LEU A 247 -2.51 11.17 -19.42
CA LEU A 247 -1.42 10.39 -18.84
C LEU A 247 -1.93 9.06 -18.27
N GLN A 248 -1.42 7.96 -18.81
CA GLN A 248 -1.79 6.61 -18.43
C GLN A 248 -0.75 6.00 -17.49
N SER A 249 -1.22 5.28 -16.48
CA SER A 249 -0.34 4.57 -15.56
C SER A 249 0.28 3.34 -16.26
N PRO A 250 1.57 3.08 -16.04
CA PRO A 250 2.22 1.87 -16.55
C PRO A 250 1.64 0.63 -15.88
N TYR A 251 1.71 -0.50 -16.57
CA TYR A 251 1.12 -1.77 -16.13
C TYR A 251 1.62 -2.22 -14.75
N TRP A 252 2.91 -2.04 -14.45
CA TRP A 252 3.47 -2.43 -13.16
C TRP A 252 2.82 -1.68 -11.98
N MET A 253 2.47 -0.41 -12.18
CA MET A 253 1.81 0.41 -11.15
C MET A 253 0.36 -0.01 -11.00
N LYS A 254 -0.34 -0.21 -12.12
CA LYS A 254 -1.72 -0.73 -12.14
C LYS A 254 -1.84 -2.05 -11.39
N THR A 255 -0.89 -2.95 -11.61
CA THR A 255 -0.84 -4.26 -10.95
C THR A 255 -0.66 -4.09 -9.43
N ARG A 256 0.34 -3.30 -8.99
CA ARG A 256 0.55 -3.05 -7.55
C ARG A 256 -0.67 -2.45 -6.87
N LEU A 257 -1.33 -1.48 -7.50
CA LEU A 257 -2.54 -0.87 -6.97
C LEU A 257 -3.71 -1.86 -6.89
N ALA A 258 -3.89 -2.68 -7.94
CA ALA A 258 -4.93 -3.71 -7.96
C ALA A 258 -4.74 -4.75 -6.84
N LEU A 259 -3.50 -5.17 -6.56
CA LEU A 259 -3.18 -6.08 -5.45
C LEU A 259 -3.57 -5.49 -4.09
N MET A 260 -3.53 -4.16 -3.95
CA MET A 260 -3.97 -3.43 -2.76
C MET A 260 -5.47 -3.09 -2.76
N GLY A 261 -6.24 -3.63 -3.72
CA GLY A 261 -7.68 -3.39 -3.84
C GLY A 261 -8.05 -2.05 -4.48
N GLN A 262 -7.11 -1.35 -5.11
CA GLN A 262 -7.38 -0.10 -5.81
C GLN A 262 -7.51 -0.31 -7.32
N ARG A 263 -8.55 0.29 -7.89
CA ARG A 263 -8.71 0.39 -9.34
C ARG A 263 -7.86 1.55 -9.88
N SER A 264 -7.13 1.29 -10.97
CA SER A 264 -6.41 2.32 -11.71
C SER A 264 -7.38 3.29 -12.40
N ILE A 265 -7.09 4.59 -12.32
CA ILE A 265 -7.89 5.67 -12.92
C ILE A 265 -7.09 6.39 -14.00
N ASN A 266 -6.04 7.12 -13.60
CA ASN A 266 -5.08 7.78 -14.47
C ASN A 266 -3.77 7.99 -13.70
N LEU A 267 -2.70 8.38 -14.38
CA LEU A 267 -1.37 8.48 -13.75
C LEU A 267 -1.34 9.42 -12.54
N LEU A 268 -2.06 10.55 -12.59
CA LEU A 268 -2.04 11.55 -11.52
C LEU A 268 -2.66 11.00 -10.22
N VAL A 269 -3.80 10.34 -10.32
CA VAL A 269 -4.50 9.73 -9.17
C VAL A 269 -3.80 8.45 -8.72
N ASP A 270 -3.33 7.64 -9.66
CA ASP A 270 -2.65 6.39 -9.34
C ASP A 270 -1.34 6.64 -8.60
N LEU A 271 -0.63 7.74 -8.91
CA LEU A 271 0.55 8.16 -8.14
C LEU A 271 0.22 8.57 -6.71
N THR A 272 -0.91 9.25 -6.45
CA THR A 272 -1.29 9.57 -5.05
C THR A 272 -1.60 8.30 -4.27
N ASN A 273 -2.27 7.34 -4.90
CA ASN A 273 -2.52 6.03 -4.29
C ASN A 273 -1.22 5.23 -4.10
N TYR A 274 -0.31 5.28 -5.08
CA TYR A 274 0.99 4.61 -4.98
C TYR A 274 1.80 5.14 -3.80
N VAL A 275 1.87 6.46 -3.62
CA VAL A 275 2.53 7.08 -2.47
C VAL A 275 1.85 6.71 -1.16
N LEU A 276 0.52 6.66 -1.14
CA LEU A 276 -0.26 6.22 0.02
C LEU A 276 0.10 4.79 0.43
N PHE A 277 0.18 3.83 -0.48
CA PHE A 277 0.57 2.44 -0.13
C PHE A 277 2.07 2.27 0.08
N SER A 278 2.90 3.09 -0.56
CA SER A 278 4.36 3.07 -0.39
C SER A 278 4.77 3.61 0.97
N LEU A 279 4.43 4.87 1.27
CA LEU A 279 4.89 5.59 2.45
C LEU A 279 3.84 5.71 3.55
N GLY A 280 2.57 5.40 3.27
CA GLY A 280 1.49 5.66 4.21
C GLY A 280 1.10 7.14 4.27
N GLN A 281 1.42 7.96 3.26
CA GLN A 281 1.03 9.37 3.19
C GLN A 281 -0.12 9.54 2.19
N PRO A 282 -1.34 9.84 2.66
CA PRO A 282 -2.40 10.23 1.76
C PRO A 282 -2.10 11.58 1.11
N MET A 283 -2.42 11.67 -0.17
CA MET A 283 -2.22 12.85 -1.00
C MET A 283 -3.45 13.09 -1.87
N HIS A 284 -3.54 14.29 -2.43
CA HIS A 284 -4.62 14.62 -3.36
C HIS A 284 -4.10 15.42 -4.54
N VAL A 285 -4.82 15.36 -5.65
CA VAL A 285 -4.57 16.16 -6.85
C VAL A 285 -5.85 16.88 -7.23
N PHE A 286 -5.77 18.20 -7.34
CA PHE A 286 -6.87 19.03 -7.83
C PHE A 286 -6.59 19.49 -9.27
N ASP A 287 -7.65 19.65 -10.06
CA ASP A 287 -7.58 20.39 -11.31
C ASP A 287 -7.46 21.88 -10.98
N ARG A 288 -6.26 22.44 -11.17
CA ARG A 288 -5.96 23.82 -10.85
C ARG A 288 -6.81 24.81 -11.65
N GLY A 289 -7.28 24.41 -12.84
CA GLY A 289 -8.15 25.22 -13.70
C GLY A 289 -9.59 25.31 -13.20
N LYS A 290 -10.01 24.42 -12.30
CA LYS A 290 -11.36 24.43 -11.69
C LYS A 290 -11.41 25.17 -10.35
N LEU A 291 -10.25 25.49 -9.76
CA LEU A 291 -10.15 26.21 -8.49
C LEU A 291 -10.31 27.73 -8.68
N HIS A 292 -10.96 28.38 -7.72
CA HIS A 292 -11.13 29.84 -7.72
C HIS A 292 -9.92 30.56 -7.10
N GLY A 293 -9.28 31.39 -7.92
CA GLY A 293 -8.18 32.24 -7.47
C GLY A 293 -6.88 31.46 -7.29
N THR A 294 -6.06 31.86 -6.32
CA THR A 294 -4.72 31.31 -6.06
C THR A 294 -4.53 30.82 -4.63
N ALA A 295 -5.40 31.24 -3.72
CA ALA A 295 -5.32 30.86 -2.33
C ALA A 295 -6.00 29.52 -2.05
N ILE A 296 -5.30 28.69 -1.28
CA ILE A 296 -5.82 27.50 -0.61
C ILE A 296 -5.76 27.74 0.88
N THR A 297 -6.89 27.52 1.55
CA THR A 297 -7.02 27.72 2.99
C THR A 297 -7.53 26.45 3.66
N VAL A 298 -6.76 25.95 4.61
CA VAL A 298 -7.21 24.90 5.54
C VAL A 298 -7.93 25.56 6.71
N ARG A 299 -9.25 25.38 6.79
CA ARG A 299 -10.10 26.04 7.79
C ARG A 299 -11.25 25.16 8.25
N ASN A 300 -11.90 25.55 9.35
CA ASN A 300 -13.18 24.99 9.71
C ASN A 300 -14.25 25.33 8.65
N ALA A 301 -15.15 24.39 8.42
CA ALA A 301 -16.33 24.66 7.61
C ALA A 301 -17.24 25.67 8.29
N LYS A 302 -18.05 26.38 7.50
CA LYS A 302 -19.15 27.20 8.02
C LYS A 302 -20.32 26.28 8.34
N GLU A 303 -21.18 26.71 9.27
CA GLU A 303 -22.40 25.96 9.59
C GLU A 303 -23.31 25.88 8.36
N GLY A 304 -23.73 24.68 7.98
CA GLY A 304 -24.57 24.45 6.81
C GLY A 304 -23.84 24.61 5.47
N GLU A 305 -22.50 24.71 5.47
CA GLU A 305 -21.71 24.77 4.24
C GLU A 305 -21.85 23.46 3.48
N ARG A 306 -22.08 23.51 2.16
CA ARG A 306 -22.32 22.30 1.36
C ARG A 306 -21.12 21.96 0.50
N ILE A 307 -20.88 20.66 0.34
CA ILE A 307 -19.88 20.14 -0.59
C ILE A 307 -20.39 18.86 -1.26
N LYS A 308 -20.18 18.77 -2.58
CA LYS A 308 -20.37 17.52 -3.32
C LYS A 308 -19.05 16.76 -3.40
N LEU A 309 -19.02 15.53 -2.88
CA LEU A 309 -17.80 14.71 -2.82
C LEU A 309 -17.71 13.73 -4.00
N LEU A 310 -16.58 13.05 -4.11
CA LEU A 310 -16.27 12.10 -5.19
C LEU A 310 -17.21 10.89 -5.27
N ASP A 311 -17.96 10.60 -4.20
CA ASP A 311 -19.05 9.61 -4.19
C ASP A 311 -20.35 10.12 -4.82
N GLU A 312 -20.31 11.31 -5.42
CA GLU A 312 -21.40 12.05 -6.04
C GLU A 312 -22.51 12.49 -5.08
N GLN A 313 -22.33 12.31 -3.77
CA GLN A 313 -23.27 12.76 -2.76
C GLN A 313 -22.96 14.20 -2.30
N GLU A 314 -24.02 14.93 -1.95
CA GLU A 314 -23.92 16.27 -1.35
C GLU A 314 -24.05 16.16 0.17
N TYR A 315 -23.12 16.77 0.89
CA TYR A 315 -23.05 16.77 2.34
C TYR A 315 -23.21 18.18 2.91
N GLU A 316 -23.97 18.29 3.99
CA GLU A 316 -24.08 19.51 4.79
C GLU A 316 -23.06 19.45 5.95
N LEU A 317 -22.14 20.40 5.95
CA LEU A 317 -21.02 20.49 6.87
C LEU A 317 -21.37 21.32 8.12
N THR A 318 -20.67 21.03 9.20
CA THR A 318 -20.78 21.74 10.48
C THR A 318 -19.48 22.47 10.78
N LYS A 319 -19.49 23.39 11.74
CA LYS A 319 -18.25 24.06 12.22
C LYS A 319 -17.17 23.12 12.75
N HIS A 320 -17.49 21.86 13.03
CA HIS A 320 -16.54 20.87 13.50
C HIS A 320 -15.78 20.18 12.36
N ASP A 321 -16.18 20.38 11.11
CA ASP A 321 -15.50 19.79 9.95
C ASP A 321 -14.34 20.66 9.52
N LEU A 322 -13.24 20.02 9.13
CA LEU A 322 -12.10 20.68 8.54
C LEU A 322 -12.21 20.54 7.02
N VAL A 323 -12.11 21.65 6.31
CA VAL A 323 -12.16 21.68 4.85
C VAL A 323 -10.90 22.29 4.29
N ILE A 324 -10.58 21.86 3.08
CA ILE A 324 -9.66 22.57 2.20
C ILE A 324 -10.54 23.41 1.31
N ALA A 325 -10.33 24.72 1.31
CA ALA A 325 -11.14 25.66 0.56
C ALA A 325 -10.27 26.51 -0.36
N ASP A 326 -10.81 26.84 -1.52
CA ASP A 326 -10.26 27.92 -2.35
C ASP A 326 -10.80 29.28 -1.88
N GLU A 327 -10.65 30.33 -2.69
CA GLU A 327 -11.11 31.68 -2.36
C GLU A 327 -12.63 31.82 -2.22
N LYS A 328 -13.43 30.85 -2.70
CA LYS A 328 -14.90 30.93 -2.73
C LYS A 328 -15.59 29.78 -2.02
N THR A 329 -15.15 28.54 -2.24
CA THR A 329 -15.88 27.32 -1.87
C THR A 329 -14.97 26.25 -1.25
N PRO A 330 -15.52 25.32 -0.46
CA PRO A 330 -14.77 24.15 -0.03
C PRO A 330 -14.57 23.21 -1.22
N VAL A 331 -13.35 22.68 -1.37
CA VAL A 331 -12.94 21.82 -2.48
C VAL A 331 -12.61 20.39 -2.05
N ALA A 332 -12.48 20.15 -0.75
CA ALA A 332 -12.39 18.81 -0.17
C ALA A 332 -12.78 18.82 1.32
N LEU A 333 -13.28 17.67 1.80
CA LEU A 333 -13.35 17.38 3.23
C LEU A 333 -11.96 16.88 3.67
N ALA A 334 -11.25 17.71 4.42
CA ALA A 334 -9.81 17.55 4.67
C ALA A 334 -9.49 16.17 5.24
N GLY A 335 -8.55 15.45 4.62
CA GLY A 335 -8.12 14.12 5.04
C GLY A 335 -9.18 13.00 4.93
N VAL A 336 -10.35 13.26 4.37
CA VAL A 336 -11.43 12.27 4.21
C VAL A 336 -11.71 11.97 2.75
N MET A 337 -12.14 12.96 1.97
CA MET A 337 -12.51 12.79 0.57
C MET A 337 -12.43 14.12 -0.19
N GLY A 338 -11.95 14.04 -1.45
CA GLY A 338 -11.92 15.18 -2.36
C GLY A 338 -13.32 15.60 -2.82
N GLY A 339 -13.45 16.86 -3.24
CA GLY A 339 -14.65 17.38 -3.90
C GLY A 339 -14.74 16.93 -5.35
N LEU A 340 -15.97 16.72 -5.84
CA LEU A 340 -16.20 16.30 -7.21
C LEU A 340 -15.83 17.40 -8.23
N GLU A 341 -16.15 18.65 -7.90
CA GLU A 341 -15.99 19.79 -8.83
C GLU A 341 -14.53 20.15 -9.11
N SER A 342 -13.64 19.90 -8.16
CA SER A 342 -12.19 20.16 -8.27
C SER A 342 -11.39 18.94 -8.75
N SER A 343 -12.07 17.82 -9.05
CA SER A 343 -11.42 16.56 -9.45
C SER A 343 -10.69 16.65 -10.79
N VAL A 344 -9.59 15.91 -10.89
CA VAL A 344 -8.83 15.75 -12.14
C VAL A 344 -9.57 14.85 -13.13
N THR A 345 -9.37 15.11 -14.41
CA THR A 345 -9.93 14.34 -15.54
C THR A 345 -8.84 14.08 -16.57
N ASP A 346 -9.11 13.27 -17.60
CA ASP A 346 -8.17 13.04 -18.70
C ASP A 346 -7.81 14.32 -19.48
N SER A 347 -8.64 15.36 -19.35
CA SER A 347 -8.44 16.67 -19.98
C SER A 347 -7.59 17.64 -19.15
N THR A 348 -7.32 17.32 -17.88
CA THR A 348 -6.61 18.19 -16.94
C THR A 348 -5.15 18.35 -17.37
N THR A 349 -4.69 19.61 -17.45
CA THR A 349 -3.29 19.96 -17.77
C THR A 349 -2.63 20.82 -16.72
N HIS A 350 -3.40 21.44 -15.83
CA HIS A 350 -2.91 22.27 -14.74
C HIS A 350 -3.32 21.58 -13.44
N VAL A 351 -2.35 21.20 -12.61
CA VAL A 351 -2.58 20.37 -11.44
C VAL A 351 -2.07 21.08 -10.21
N LEU A 352 -2.80 20.96 -9.12
CA LEU A 352 -2.33 21.28 -7.78
C LEU A 352 -2.23 19.99 -6.98
N LEU A 353 -1.00 19.61 -6.64
CA LEU A 353 -0.70 18.50 -5.73
C LEU A 353 -0.80 18.96 -4.29
N GLU A 354 -1.49 18.17 -3.47
CA GLU A 354 -1.59 18.33 -2.03
C GLU A 354 -0.87 17.18 -1.31
N SER A 355 -0.12 17.55 -0.28
CA SER A 355 0.32 16.63 0.77
C SER A 355 0.27 17.35 2.11
N ALA A 356 -0.49 16.80 3.05
CA ALA A 356 -0.84 17.50 4.28
C ALA A 356 -0.84 16.59 5.51
N ASN A 357 -0.98 17.22 6.67
CA ASN A 357 -1.13 16.56 7.96
C ASN A 357 -2.40 17.08 8.66
N PHE A 358 -3.17 16.17 9.24
CA PHE A 358 -4.45 16.48 9.89
C PHE A 358 -4.56 15.81 11.25
N GLU A 359 -5.29 16.45 12.16
CA GLU A 359 -5.52 15.99 13.51
C GLU A 359 -6.43 14.74 13.55
N PRO A 360 -6.00 13.64 14.17
CA PRO A 360 -6.69 12.34 14.08
C PRO A 360 -8.15 12.33 14.56
N THR A 361 -8.45 13.03 15.65
CA THR A 361 -9.80 13.00 16.26
C THR A 361 -10.82 13.64 15.33
N GLY A 362 -10.46 14.76 14.70
CA GLY A 362 -11.28 15.45 13.72
C GLY A 362 -11.61 14.56 12.53
N ILE A 363 -10.63 13.86 11.98
CA ILE A 363 -10.81 12.92 10.86
C ILE A 363 -11.75 11.78 11.26
N ARG A 364 -11.53 11.14 12.41
CA ARG A 364 -12.40 10.05 12.89
C ARG A 364 -13.84 10.50 13.11
N LYS A 365 -14.03 11.69 13.70
CA LYS A 365 -15.37 12.27 13.92
C LYS A 365 -16.08 12.60 12.61
N ALA A 366 -15.37 13.19 11.64
CA ALA A 366 -15.93 13.50 10.32
C ALA A 366 -16.31 12.21 9.56
N GLY A 367 -15.42 11.23 9.50
CA GLY A 367 -15.69 9.93 8.86
C GLY A 367 -16.89 9.22 9.48
N SER A 368 -16.99 9.20 10.81
CA SER A 368 -18.13 8.59 11.51
C SER A 368 -19.45 9.34 11.26
N ARG A 369 -19.41 10.68 11.23
CA ARG A 369 -20.62 11.51 11.04
C ARG A 369 -21.24 11.31 9.66
N TYR A 370 -20.41 11.25 8.63
CA TYR A 370 -20.86 11.15 7.24
C TYR A 370 -20.90 9.72 6.71
N GLY A 371 -20.52 8.73 7.52
CA GLY A 371 -20.42 7.33 7.07
C GLY A 371 -19.33 7.12 6.03
N LEU A 372 -18.32 8.00 5.99
CA LEU A 372 -17.24 8.00 5.00
C LEU A 372 -16.01 7.29 5.55
N ARG A 373 -15.56 6.26 4.83
CA ARG A 373 -14.32 5.54 5.14
C ARG A 373 -13.50 5.36 3.87
N SER A 374 -12.32 5.97 3.85
CA SER A 374 -11.38 5.92 2.73
C SER A 374 -10.02 5.46 3.22
N GLU A 375 -9.17 5.01 2.28
CA GLU A 375 -7.77 4.69 2.57
C GLU A 375 -7.01 5.88 3.21
N SER A 376 -7.41 7.10 2.83
CA SER A 376 -6.88 8.35 3.38
C SER A 376 -7.32 8.55 4.83
N SER A 377 -8.63 8.47 5.11
CA SER A 377 -9.14 8.72 6.46
C SER A 377 -8.64 7.68 7.46
N MET A 378 -8.52 6.42 7.03
CA MET A 378 -7.99 5.32 7.84
C MET A 378 -6.54 5.53 8.29
N ARG A 379 -5.73 6.25 7.51
CA ARG A 379 -4.33 6.57 7.86
C ARG A 379 -4.25 7.83 8.69
N PHE A 380 -4.93 8.90 8.29
CA PHE A 380 -4.89 10.16 9.05
C PHE A 380 -5.44 10.01 10.46
N GLU A 381 -6.43 9.14 10.68
CA GLU A 381 -6.95 8.87 12.04
C GLU A 381 -5.94 8.17 12.97
N LYS A 382 -4.77 7.74 12.47
CA LYS A 382 -3.71 7.11 13.27
C LYS A 382 -2.61 8.07 13.73
N GLY A 383 -2.64 9.34 13.31
CA GLY A 383 -1.60 10.31 13.69
C GLY A 383 -0.32 10.13 12.88
N ILE A 384 -0.42 10.38 11.58
CA ILE A 384 0.73 10.37 10.67
C ILE A 384 1.69 11.51 11.02
N ASP A 385 3.00 11.28 10.88
CA ASP A 385 4.02 12.31 11.05
C ASP A 385 3.90 13.41 9.97
N SER A 386 3.86 14.67 10.43
CA SER A 386 3.88 15.87 9.60
C SER A 386 5.10 16.01 8.68
N THR A 387 6.23 15.38 9.01
CA THR A 387 7.42 15.40 8.12
C THR A 387 7.16 14.63 6.82
N ARG A 388 6.33 13.57 6.89
CA ARG A 388 5.98 12.67 5.77
C ARG A 388 5.29 13.38 4.62
N ALA A 389 4.65 14.53 4.87
CA ALA A 389 4.04 15.33 3.81
C ALA A 389 5.07 15.68 2.71
N LYS A 390 6.30 16.07 3.10
CA LYS A 390 7.39 16.39 2.17
C LYS A 390 7.91 15.15 1.45
N GLU A 391 8.04 14.05 2.17
CA GLU A 391 8.47 12.76 1.61
C GLU A 391 7.51 12.28 0.52
N GLY A 392 6.21 12.42 0.76
CA GLY A 392 5.16 12.13 -0.23
C GLY A 392 5.29 12.97 -1.50
N ILE A 393 5.50 14.29 -1.37
CA ILE A 393 5.73 15.18 -2.51
C ILE A 393 6.95 14.72 -3.32
N PHE A 394 8.06 14.38 -2.66
CA PHE A 394 9.27 13.96 -3.34
C PHE A 394 9.13 12.62 -4.06
N LEU A 395 8.52 11.62 -3.43
CA LEU A 395 8.25 10.34 -4.09
C LEU A 395 7.30 10.53 -5.29
N TYR A 396 6.21 11.28 -5.10
CA TYR A 396 5.25 11.56 -6.16
C TYR A 396 5.93 12.21 -7.37
N LEU A 397 6.68 13.30 -7.13
CA LEU A 397 7.30 14.07 -8.20
C LEU A 397 8.47 13.33 -8.86
N SER A 398 9.23 12.52 -8.12
CA SER A 398 10.28 11.68 -8.69
C SER A 398 9.69 10.70 -9.70
N LEU A 399 8.66 9.95 -9.30
CA LEU A 399 7.99 8.99 -10.18
C LEU A 399 7.27 9.68 -11.35
N LEU A 400 6.64 10.84 -11.10
CA LEU A 400 6.00 11.60 -12.16
C LEU A 400 7.00 12.07 -13.22
N LYS A 401 8.20 12.51 -12.83
CA LYS A 401 9.25 12.91 -13.78
C LYS A 401 9.73 11.73 -14.63
N ASP A 402 9.85 10.55 -14.03
CA ASP A 402 10.27 9.34 -14.75
C ASP A 402 9.21 8.85 -15.74
N LEU A 403 7.93 8.92 -15.36
CA LEU A 403 6.80 8.40 -16.15
C LEU A 403 6.21 9.42 -17.14
N ALA A 404 6.32 10.71 -16.84
CA ALA A 404 5.81 11.81 -17.63
C ALA A 404 6.87 12.93 -17.72
N PRO A 405 7.92 12.77 -18.54
CA PRO A 405 9.10 13.65 -18.53
C PRO A 405 8.83 15.10 -18.97
N LYS A 406 7.66 15.37 -19.56
CA LYS A 406 7.25 16.71 -20.03
C LYS A 406 6.44 17.51 -19.00
N ILE A 407 6.64 17.24 -17.71
CA ILE A 407 6.01 18.05 -16.65
C ILE A 407 6.78 19.36 -16.43
N SER A 408 6.07 20.41 -16.04
CA SER A 408 6.66 21.71 -15.68
C SER A 408 6.17 22.16 -14.31
N LEU A 409 7.06 22.20 -13.31
CA LEU A 409 6.71 22.70 -11.98
C LEU A 409 6.67 24.23 -12.00
N THR A 410 5.55 24.82 -11.59
CA THR A 410 5.31 26.26 -11.71
C THR A 410 5.44 27.01 -10.39
N ALA A 411 4.95 26.42 -9.28
CA ALA A 411 5.07 27.01 -7.95
C ALA A 411 5.00 25.93 -6.86
N SER A 412 5.56 26.21 -5.69
CA SER A 412 5.38 25.37 -4.50
C SER A 412 5.24 26.22 -3.24
N GLU A 413 4.45 25.75 -2.29
CA GLU A 413 4.23 26.38 -0.98
C GLU A 413 4.24 25.31 0.12
N ASP A 414 4.89 25.63 1.25
CA ASP A 414 4.97 24.77 2.44
C ASP A 414 4.55 25.57 3.67
N CYS A 415 3.29 25.45 4.05
CA CYS A 415 2.77 26.08 5.26
C CYS A 415 2.97 25.12 6.43
N PHE A 416 3.97 25.39 7.28
CA PHE A 416 4.33 24.54 8.43
C PHE A 416 4.35 25.34 9.74
N PRO A 417 3.17 25.80 10.24
CA PRO A 417 3.09 26.66 11.41
C PRO A 417 3.60 26.02 12.70
N VAL A 418 3.52 24.69 12.82
CA VAL A 418 3.92 23.95 14.03
C VAL A 418 4.85 22.82 13.64
N ALA A 419 6.17 23.04 13.83
CA ALA A 419 7.15 21.98 13.62
C ALA A 419 7.02 20.87 14.68
N PRO A 420 7.22 19.59 14.32
CA PRO A 420 7.21 18.49 15.26
C PRO A 420 8.33 18.67 16.29
N GLN A 421 8.00 18.42 17.56
CA GLN A 421 8.97 18.46 18.64
C GLN A 421 9.78 17.15 18.65
N ALA A 422 11.09 17.27 18.77
CA ALA A 422 11.94 16.11 18.97
C ALA A 422 11.63 15.47 20.33
N VAL A 423 11.28 14.18 20.33
CA VAL A 423 11.03 13.42 21.55
C VAL A 423 12.34 12.78 22.01
N THR A 424 12.65 12.96 23.28
CA THR A 424 13.80 12.34 23.94
C THR A 424 13.32 11.53 25.14
N VAL A 425 13.73 10.27 25.23
CA VAL A 425 13.42 9.38 26.36
C VAL A 425 14.71 9.03 27.08
N CYS A 426 14.70 9.16 28.40
CA CYS A 426 15.82 8.75 29.26
C CYS A 426 15.43 7.48 30.02
N VAL A 427 16.28 6.46 29.98
CA VAL A 427 16.03 5.18 30.64
C VAL A 427 17.34 4.51 31.05
N SER A 428 17.35 3.83 32.20
CA SER A 428 18.53 3.10 32.66
C SER A 428 18.48 1.64 32.21
N ARG A 429 19.66 1.02 32.04
CA ARG A 429 19.81 -0.41 31.78
C ARG A 429 19.11 -1.25 32.84
N ASP A 430 19.27 -0.88 34.11
CA ASP A 430 18.66 -1.61 35.22
C ASP A 430 17.13 -1.54 35.16
N PHE A 431 16.58 -0.41 34.70
CA PHE A 431 15.14 -0.28 34.44
C PHE A 431 14.69 -1.22 33.32
N ILE A 432 15.43 -1.32 32.22
CA ILE A 432 15.12 -2.24 31.11
C ILE A 432 15.19 -3.70 31.60
N ASN A 433 16.33 -4.09 32.17
CA ASN A 433 16.61 -5.48 32.57
C ASN A 433 15.61 -6.01 33.60
N SER A 434 15.25 -5.19 34.59
CA SER A 434 14.30 -5.59 35.63
C SER A 434 12.86 -5.77 35.15
N ARG A 435 12.46 -5.14 34.04
CA ARG A 435 11.12 -5.27 33.46
C ARG A 435 11.05 -6.41 32.45
N ILE A 436 12.11 -6.60 31.66
CA ILE A 436 12.26 -7.76 30.76
C ILE A 436 12.49 -9.05 31.57
N GLY A 437 13.12 -8.95 32.75
CA GLY A 437 13.51 -10.11 33.56
C GLY A 437 14.77 -10.81 33.05
N ARG A 438 15.62 -10.10 32.30
CA ARG A 438 16.87 -10.61 31.73
C ARG A 438 17.99 -9.59 31.86
N GLU A 439 19.22 -10.08 32.02
CA GLU A 439 20.41 -9.25 32.04
C GLU A 439 20.94 -9.05 30.61
N LEU A 440 20.57 -7.92 29.99
CA LEU A 440 21.11 -7.49 28.70
C LEU A 440 22.27 -6.52 28.93
N SER A 441 23.31 -6.62 28.12
CA SER A 441 24.42 -5.66 28.15
C SER A 441 24.03 -4.32 27.51
N SER A 442 24.73 -3.23 27.89
CA SER A 442 24.47 -1.92 27.28
C SER A 442 24.64 -1.94 25.76
N LYS A 443 25.60 -2.74 25.28
CA LYS A 443 25.90 -2.91 23.85
C LYS A 443 24.75 -3.57 23.09
N GLU A 444 24.18 -4.66 23.64
CA GLU A 444 23.06 -5.36 22.99
C GLU A 444 21.81 -4.47 22.92
N ILE A 445 21.53 -3.70 23.96
CA ILE A 445 20.42 -2.73 23.99
C ILE A 445 20.64 -1.65 22.93
N GLN A 446 21.84 -1.07 22.90
CA GLN A 446 22.20 -0.03 21.93
C GLN A 446 22.06 -0.53 20.50
N GLU A 447 22.64 -1.68 20.15
CA GLU A 447 22.57 -2.24 18.79
C GLU A 447 21.13 -2.48 18.32
N LYS A 448 20.25 -2.96 19.21
CA LYS A 448 18.83 -3.17 18.87
C LYS A 448 18.08 -1.86 18.62
N LEU A 449 18.31 -0.85 19.46
CA LEU A 449 17.66 0.46 19.33
C LEU A 449 18.19 1.24 18.11
N GLU A 450 19.49 1.16 17.83
CA GLU A 450 20.09 1.79 16.64
C GLU A 450 19.57 1.16 15.33
N ARG A 451 19.36 -0.16 15.29
CA ARG A 451 18.71 -0.85 14.15
C ARG A 451 17.29 -0.35 13.90
N LEU A 452 16.60 0.09 14.96
CA LEU A 452 15.28 0.73 14.89
C LEU A 452 15.35 2.24 14.60
N SER A 453 16.53 2.75 14.24
CA SER A 453 16.83 4.15 13.92
C SER A 453 16.74 5.12 15.11
N PHE A 454 16.73 4.64 16.35
CA PHE A 454 16.86 5.53 17.51
C PHE A 454 18.26 6.15 17.54
N GLY A 455 18.33 7.44 17.87
CA GLY A 455 19.60 8.07 18.21
C GLY A 455 19.96 7.68 19.65
N VAL A 456 21.02 6.89 19.84
CA VAL A 456 21.40 6.37 21.17
C VAL A 456 22.64 7.08 21.69
N SER A 457 22.54 7.61 22.92
CA SER A 457 23.69 8.05 23.71
C SER A 457 23.68 7.32 25.05
N GLU A 458 24.76 6.60 25.35
CA GLU A 458 24.89 5.79 26.57
C GLU A 458 26.03 6.32 27.45
N SER A 459 25.79 6.35 28.76
CA SER A 459 26.83 6.63 29.75
C SER A 459 26.56 5.87 31.04
N LYS A 460 27.44 4.92 31.37
CA LYS A 460 27.41 4.14 32.63
C LYS A 460 26.06 3.45 32.89
N GLY A 461 25.42 2.92 31.86
CA GLY A 461 24.11 2.27 31.95
C GLY A 461 22.91 3.22 31.89
N GLU A 462 23.11 4.52 31.68
CA GLU A 462 22.03 5.48 31.42
C GLU A 462 21.95 5.78 29.92
N PHE A 463 20.76 5.59 29.33
CA PHE A 463 20.49 5.86 27.92
C PHE A 463 19.70 7.16 27.77
N THR A 464 20.12 7.99 26.81
CA THR A 464 19.34 9.11 26.30
C THR A 464 19.04 8.84 24.83
N LEU A 465 17.75 8.70 24.52
CA LEU A 465 17.28 8.18 23.24
C LEU A 465 16.53 9.27 22.48
N SER A 466 16.99 9.61 21.29
CA SER A 466 16.25 10.43 20.33
C SER A 466 15.31 9.53 19.54
N VAL A 467 14.01 9.79 19.66
CA VAL A 467 12.95 9.00 19.02
C VAL A 467 12.79 9.44 17.56
N PRO A 468 12.75 8.50 16.59
CA PRO A 468 12.45 8.83 15.20
C PRO A 468 11.09 9.53 15.08
N SER A 469 10.98 10.54 14.21
CA SER A 469 9.78 11.38 14.12
C SER A 469 8.52 10.59 13.80
N TRP A 470 8.62 9.52 13.02
CA TRP A 470 7.49 8.63 12.68
C TRP A 470 7.04 7.72 13.82
N ARG A 471 7.83 7.56 14.89
CA ARG A 471 7.49 6.85 16.13
C ARG A 471 7.11 7.81 17.27
N ALA A 472 7.42 9.09 17.11
CA ALA A 472 7.11 10.13 18.10
C ALA A 472 5.64 10.57 18.09
N THR A 473 4.80 10.06 17.16
CA THR A 473 3.41 10.51 17.00
C THR A 473 2.37 9.64 17.68
N GLY A 474 2.69 8.39 18.01
CA GLY A 474 1.66 7.41 18.41
C GLY A 474 2.07 6.41 19.47
N ASP A 475 3.34 6.03 19.55
CA ASP A 475 3.74 4.87 20.35
C ASP A 475 4.96 5.05 21.25
N VAL A 476 5.89 5.97 20.96
CA VAL A 476 7.11 6.10 21.78
C VAL A 476 7.21 7.48 22.43
N SER A 477 7.02 7.52 23.75
CA SER A 477 7.05 8.73 24.57
C SER A 477 7.55 8.52 26.01
N ILE A 478 7.57 7.29 26.51
CA ILE A 478 7.94 6.95 27.90
C ILE A 478 9.00 5.84 27.95
N PRO A 479 9.70 5.67 29.10
CA PRO A 479 10.72 4.62 29.25
C PRO A 479 10.21 3.20 29.00
N GLU A 480 8.97 2.89 29.35
CA GLU A 480 8.34 1.59 29.13
C GLU A 480 8.22 1.22 27.64
N ASP A 481 7.99 2.20 26.76
CA ASP A 481 7.94 1.97 25.32
C ASP A 481 9.31 1.48 24.81
N ILE A 482 10.41 1.96 25.40
CA ILE A 482 11.76 1.49 25.09
C ILE A 482 11.96 0.05 25.57
N VAL A 483 11.39 -0.31 26.73
CA VAL A 483 11.41 -1.68 27.22
C VAL A 483 10.74 -2.61 26.21
N GLU A 484 9.59 -2.21 25.66
CA GLU A 484 8.89 -2.96 24.60
C GLU A 484 9.75 -3.13 23.35
N GLU A 485 10.36 -2.03 22.85
CA GLU A 485 11.23 -2.06 21.66
C GLU A 485 12.43 -2.99 21.83
N VAL A 486 13.08 -2.97 23.00
CA VAL A 486 14.20 -3.87 23.30
C VAL A 486 13.71 -5.31 23.40
N ALA A 487 12.60 -5.56 24.10
CA ALA A 487 12.08 -6.89 24.33
C ALA A 487 11.62 -7.58 23.03
N ARG A 488 10.92 -6.86 22.14
CA ARG A 488 10.47 -7.42 20.85
C ARG A 488 11.65 -7.72 19.93
N MET A 489 12.68 -6.86 19.91
CA MET A 489 13.91 -7.07 19.14
C MET A 489 14.83 -8.13 19.75
N TYR A 490 14.69 -8.42 21.05
CA TYR A 490 15.31 -9.57 21.69
C TYR A 490 14.56 -10.86 21.36
N GLY A 491 13.24 -10.77 21.15
CA GLY A 491 12.35 -11.89 20.87
C GLY A 491 11.73 -12.42 22.15
N TYR A 492 10.39 -12.37 22.24
CA TYR A 492 9.67 -12.78 23.45
C TYR A 492 9.89 -14.25 23.80
N ASP A 493 10.06 -15.12 22.79
CA ASP A 493 10.35 -16.54 23.01
C ASP A 493 11.71 -16.81 23.68
N ASN A 494 12.62 -15.82 23.66
CA ASN A 494 13.92 -15.92 24.32
C ASN A 494 13.87 -15.51 25.81
N ILE A 495 12.72 -15.05 26.30
CA ILE A 495 12.50 -14.66 27.69
C ILE A 495 12.02 -15.89 28.47
N GLU A 496 12.84 -16.37 29.40
CA GLU A 496 12.47 -17.51 30.24
C GLU A 496 11.34 -17.13 31.20
N PHE A 497 10.38 -18.02 31.34
CA PHE A 497 9.35 -17.89 32.33
C PHE A 497 9.94 -17.99 33.75
N VAL A 498 9.76 -16.93 34.54
CA VAL A 498 10.06 -16.92 35.97
C VAL A 498 8.74 -16.73 36.72
N ALA A 499 8.38 -17.71 37.54
CA ALA A 499 7.16 -17.61 38.34
C ALA A 499 7.24 -16.42 39.32
N PRO A 500 6.15 -15.65 39.50
CA PRO A 500 6.16 -14.55 40.44
C PRO A 500 6.40 -15.09 41.86
N LYS A 501 7.29 -14.43 42.61
CA LYS A 501 7.57 -14.80 43.99
C LYS A 501 6.43 -14.33 44.89
N ILE A 502 5.51 -15.23 45.19
CA ILE A 502 4.42 -14.99 46.15
C ILE A 502 4.92 -15.39 47.55
N ILE A 503 5.03 -14.43 48.45
CA ILE A 503 5.33 -14.69 49.86
C ILE A 503 4.00 -14.85 50.60
N LEU A 504 3.67 -16.09 50.98
CA LEU A 504 2.50 -16.38 51.79
C LEU A 504 2.88 -16.23 53.28
N GLU A 505 2.54 -15.10 53.90
CA GLU A 505 2.91 -14.84 55.31
C GLU A 505 2.06 -15.63 56.30
N ARG A 506 0.75 -15.70 56.07
CA ARG A 506 -0.20 -16.50 56.86
C ARG A 506 -1.48 -16.76 56.08
N ALA A 507 -2.14 -17.88 56.37
CA ALA A 507 -3.51 -18.09 55.94
C ALA A 507 -4.41 -17.07 56.65
N ILE A 508 -5.15 -16.28 55.89
CA ILE A 508 -6.26 -15.50 56.45
C ILE A 508 -7.45 -16.44 56.45
N PHE A 509 -7.79 -17.01 57.61
CA PHE A 509 -9.07 -17.68 57.79
C PHE A 509 -10.16 -16.60 57.71
N GLN A 510 -10.83 -16.49 56.56
CA GLN A 510 -12.10 -15.78 56.45
C GLN A 510 -13.20 -16.78 56.81
N PRO A 511 -13.79 -16.72 58.02
CA PRO A 511 -14.98 -17.52 58.31
C PRO A 511 -16.06 -17.17 57.28
N PRO A 512 -16.83 -18.14 56.79
CA PRO A 512 -17.63 -17.93 55.60
C PRO A 512 -18.73 -16.89 55.84
N TYR A 513 -18.93 -16.06 54.82
CA TYR A 513 -20.14 -15.26 54.61
C TYR A 513 -21.44 -16.11 54.65
N ASP A 514 -21.33 -17.45 54.73
CA ASP A 514 -22.43 -18.40 54.90
C ASP A 514 -23.03 -18.46 56.32
N ALA A 515 -22.42 -17.83 57.33
CA ALA A 515 -23.04 -17.71 58.66
C ALA A 515 -24.15 -16.65 58.75
N LEU A 516 -24.28 -15.77 57.74
CA LEU A 516 -25.25 -14.67 57.71
C LEU A 516 -26.59 -15.03 57.03
N ARG A 517 -26.80 -16.28 56.61
CA ARG A 517 -28.08 -16.79 56.07
C ARG A 517 -28.93 -17.58 57.08
N GLN A 518 -28.51 -17.68 58.34
CA GLN A 518 -29.28 -18.31 59.42
C GLN A 518 -29.64 -17.32 60.53
N VAL A 519 -30.26 -16.20 60.18
CA VAL A 519 -31.08 -15.41 61.12
C VAL A 519 -32.38 -15.03 60.44
#